data_AF-A0A662MKY0-F1
#
_entry.id   AF-A0A662MKY0-F1
#
_cell.length_a   1.000
_cell.length_b   1.000
_cell.length_c   1.000
_cell.angle_alpha   90.00
_cell.angle_beta   90.00
_cell.angle_gamma   90.00
#
_symmetry.space_group_name_H-M   'P 1'
#
loop_
_entity.id
_entity.type
_entity.pdbx_description
1 polymer ?
#
loop_
_entity_poly.entity_id
_entity_poly.type
_entity_poly.pdbx_seq_one_letter_code
_entity_poly.pdbx_strand_id
1 'polypeptide(L)'
;MLVVGLTVVVPIAFAFSLPLYSKIVRGNRGAIASYAILGSVITLVLSVLVAKEVYYSSGPLVYVFGKWVAPVGIVYEVDLLSAVIASVTAFLMFIIALYSYHYLKHEGGIEWYYTLFMGLEAGLIGVLYTGDAFNLFVMIEVTSIAAYGLVMFYRSRGDSVVAGLKYAIIGATATTVYFLAVVFIYATVGTLNMADIAAKLHGIPFAVSEVYYHNFAMATGIALILATWAFLVKAAIFPNHFWLPEAHPAAPTPISAVLSGLVVNVGVYSLLRFYVTIFRAPL
;
A
#
# COMPACT_ATOMS: atom_id res chain seq x y z
N MET A 1 11.36 -9.76 -14.10
CA MET A 1 9.96 -10.17 -13.79
C MET A 1 9.75 -10.77 -12.39
N LEU A 2 10.40 -11.88 -12.00
CA LEU A 2 10.18 -12.50 -10.67
C LEU A 2 10.52 -11.56 -9.49
N VAL A 3 11.45 -10.63 -9.72
CA VAL A 3 11.84 -9.55 -8.79
C VAL A 3 10.62 -8.70 -8.36
N VAL A 4 9.68 -8.42 -9.26
CA VAL A 4 8.49 -7.60 -8.98
C VAL A 4 7.64 -8.23 -7.87
N GLY A 5 7.31 -9.51 -8.00
CA GLY A 5 6.55 -10.24 -6.98
C GLY A 5 7.31 -10.38 -5.66
N LEU A 6 8.61 -10.66 -5.72
CA LEU A 6 9.44 -10.81 -4.51
C LEU A 6 9.53 -9.51 -3.70
N THR A 7 9.50 -8.35 -4.34
CA THR A 7 9.67 -7.05 -3.65
C THR A 7 8.64 -6.83 -2.54
N VAL A 8 7.40 -7.30 -2.74
CA VAL A 8 6.33 -7.20 -1.72
C VAL A 8 6.32 -8.43 -0.79
N VAL A 9 6.63 -9.62 -1.32
CA VAL A 9 6.64 -10.86 -0.51
C VAL A 9 7.73 -10.85 0.56
N VAL A 10 8.88 -10.24 0.29
CA VAL A 10 10.00 -10.15 1.25
C VAL A 10 9.59 -9.45 2.56
N PRO A 11 9.13 -8.18 2.56
CA PRO A 11 8.76 -7.52 3.81
C PRO A 11 7.60 -8.23 4.52
N ILE A 12 6.68 -8.88 3.80
CA ILE A 12 5.64 -9.74 4.39
C ILE A 12 6.29 -10.92 5.13
N ALA A 13 7.15 -11.69 4.46
CA ALA A 13 7.82 -12.85 5.06
C ALA A 13 8.61 -12.45 6.31
N PHE A 14 9.32 -11.31 6.25
CA PHE A 14 10.03 -10.75 7.40
C PHE A 14 9.07 -10.33 8.52
N ALA A 15 7.94 -9.68 8.21
CA ALA A 15 6.94 -9.32 9.22
C ALA A 15 6.41 -10.56 9.97
N PHE A 16 6.00 -11.59 9.23
CA PHE A 16 5.40 -12.80 9.82
C PHE A 16 6.39 -13.63 10.64
N SER A 17 7.66 -13.70 10.23
CA SER A 17 8.66 -14.50 10.95
C SER A 17 9.29 -13.75 12.13
N LEU A 18 9.21 -12.42 12.18
CA LEU A 18 9.88 -11.62 13.22
C LEU A 18 9.40 -11.94 14.65
N PRO A 19 8.11 -12.15 14.95
CA PRO A 19 7.67 -12.61 16.28
C PRO A 19 8.19 -13.99 16.68
N LEU A 20 8.44 -14.88 15.72
CA LEU A 20 9.05 -16.19 15.99
C LEU A 20 10.55 -16.04 16.22
N TYR A 21 11.20 -15.25 15.38
CA TYR A 21 12.62 -14.93 15.51
C TYR A 21 12.93 -14.23 16.84
N SER A 22 12.06 -13.32 17.30
CA SER A 22 12.22 -12.62 18.58
C SER A 22 12.24 -13.58 19.78
N LYS A 23 11.47 -14.68 19.73
CA LYS A 23 11.51 -15.75 20.74
C LYS A 23 12.83 -16.53 20.69
N ILE A 24 13.32 -16.85 19.48
CA ILE A 24 14.59 -17.57 19.29
C ILE A 24 15.76 -16.77 19.88
N VAL A 25 15.81 -15.47 19.61
CA VAL A 25 16.87 -14.58 20.14
C VAL A 25 16.58 -14.06 21.55
N ARG A 26 15.59 -14.63 22.25
CA ARG A 26 15.20 -14.30 23.63
C ARG A 26 14.98 -12.80 23.86
N GLY A 27 14.37 -12.12 22.89
CA GLY A 27 14.09 -10.68 22.97
C GLY A 27 15.31 -9.77 22.81
N ASN A 28 16.44 -10.27 22.30
CA ASN A 28 17.62 -9.44 22.03
C ASN A 28 17.28 -8.33 21.03
N ARG A 29 17.31 -7.09 21.53
CA ARG A 29 16.90 -5.90 20.77
C ARG A 29 17.73 -5.65 19.53
N GLY A 30 19.06 -5.85 19.63
CA GLY A 30 19.98 -5.67 18.51
C GLY A 30 19.70 -6.67 17.39
N ALA A 31 19.42 -7.93 17.75
CA ALA A 31 19.08 -8.96 16.78
C ALA A 31 17.74 -8.69 16.08
N ILE A 32 16.72 -8.26 16.83
CA ILE A 32 15.39 -7.93 16.28
C ILE A 32 15.49 -6.74 15.30
N ALA A 33 16.17 -5.66 15.70
CA ALA A 33 16.34 -4.50 14.83
C ALA A 33 17.18 -4.82 13.60
N SER A 34 18.26 -5.60 13.75
CA SER A 34 19.11 -6.02 12.62
C SER A 34 18.33 -6.88 11.62
N TYR A 35 17.44 -7.75 12.12
CA TYR A 35 16.56 -8.55 11.29
C TYR A 35 15.61 -7.68 10.46
N ALA A 36 15.02 -6.65 11.07
CA ALA A 36 14.19 -5.70 10.34
C ALA A 36 15.03 -4.86 9.34
N ILE A 37 16.18 -4.34 9.75
CA ILE A 37 17.04 -3.57 8.83
C ILE A 37 17.45 -4.42 7.62
N LEU A 38 17.77 -5.71 7.82
CA LEU A 38 18.07 -6.65 6.74
C LEU A 38 16.89 -6.79 5.77
N GLY A 39 15.66 -6.98 6.28
CA GLY A 39 14.46 -7.06 5.44
C GLY A 39 14.27 -5.82 4.57
N SER A 40 14.40 -4.63 5.16
CA SER A 40 14.22 -3.36 4.45
C SER A 40 15.34 -3.10 3.44
N VAL A 41 16.59 -3.50 3.72
CA VAL A 41 17.69 -3.46 2.74
C VAL A 41 17.38 -4.35 1.54
N ILE A 42 16.88 -5.57 1.77
CA ILE A 42 16.51 -6.47 0.67
C ILE A 42 15.38 -5.85 -0.16
N THR A 43 14.34 -5.31 0.50
CA THR A 43 13.25 -4.59 -0.19
C THR A 43 13.76 -3.42 -1.04
N LEU A 44 14.68 -2.62 -0.51
CA LEU A 44 15.33 -1.51 -1.23
C LEU A 44 16.09 -2.00 -2.46
N VAL A 45 16.93 -3.03 -2.31
CA VAL A 45 17.69 -3.59 -3.43
C VAL A 45 16.73 -4.12 -4.51
N LEU A 46 15.69 -4.85 -4.12
CA LEU A 46 14.70 -5.38 -5.07
C LEU A 46 13.95 -4.24 -5.78
N SER A 47 13.53 -3.20 -5.07
CA SER A 47 12.84 -2.03 -5.64
C SER A 47 13.70 -1.28 -6.66
N VAL A 48 15.00 -1.10 -6.37
CA VAL A 48 15.97 -0.49 -7.30
C VAL A 48 16.21 -1.38 -8.52
N LEU A 49 16.26 -2.71 -8.35
CA LEU A 49 16.38 -3.65 -9.47
C LEU A 49 15.14 -3.60 -10.37
N VAL A 50 13.93 -3.50 -9.80
CA VAL A 50 12.69 -3.31 -10.55
C VAL A 50 12.75 -1.99 -11.33
N ALA A 51 13.14 -0.88 -10.69
CA ALA A 51 13.27 0.41 -11.38
C ALA A 51 14.28 0.38 -12.53
N LYS A 52 15.40 -0.32 -12.35
CA LYS A 52 16.37 -0.55 -13.42
C LYS A 52 15.77 -1.37 -14.56
N GLU A 53 15.08 -2.48 -14.26
CA GLU A 53 14.45 -3.34 -15.26
C GLU A 53 13.37 -2.58 -16.05
N VAL A 54 12.54 -1.78 -15.38
CA VAL A 54 11.52 -0.93 -16.03
C VAL A 54 12.18 0.11 -16.94
N TYR A 55 13.25 0.77 -16.51
CA TYR A 55 13.92 1.82 -17.30
C TYR A 55 14.47 1.30 -18.65
N TYR A 56 14.97 0.07 -18.69
CA TYR A 56 15.46 -0.54 -19.93
C TYR A 56 14.37 -1.26 -20.73
N SER A 57 13.16 -1.36 -20.20
CA SER A 57 12.03 -1.97 -20.88
C SER A 57 11.25 -0.93 -21.70
N SER A 58 10.61 -1.36 -22.78
CA SER A 58 9.82 -0.50 -23.66
C SER A 58 8.41 -0.21 -23.13
N GLY A 59 8.06 -0.64 -21.92
CA GLY A 59 6.72 -0.55 -21.33
C GLY A 59 6.69 -0.96 -19.87
N PRO A 60 5.53 -1.03 -19.21
CA PRO A 60 5.44 -1.45 -17.82
C PRO A 60 5.83 -2.93 -17.65
N LEU A 61 6.43 -3.26 -16.51
CA LEU A 61 6.67 -4.65 -16.13
C LEU A 61 5.40 -5.27 -15.57
N VAL A 62 4.98 -6.38 -16.16
CA VAL A 62 3.78 -7.12 -15.74
C VAL A 62 4.19 -8.43 -15.08
N TYR A 63 3.77 -8.63 -13.84
CA TYR A 63 3.98 -9.86 -13.09
C TYR A 63 2.63 -10.50 -12.75
N VAL A 64 2.41 -11.70 -13.28
CA VAL A 64 1.16 -12.46 -13.14
C VAL A 64 1.31 -13.51 -12.04
N PHE A 65 0.57 -13.38 -10.96
CA PHE A 65 0.64 -14.32 -9.84
C PHE A 65 0.11 -15.70 -10.24
N GLY A 66 0.90 -16.75 -9.97
CA GLY A 66 0.50 -18.14 -10.23
C GLY A 66 0.20 -18.48 -11.69
N LYS A 67 0.58 -17.61 -12.65
CA LYS A 67 0.23 -17.71 -14.08
C LYS A 67 -1.28 -17.71 -14.38
N TRP A 68 -2.10 -17.25 -13.44
CA TRP A 68 -3.51 -16.99 -13.69
C TRP A 68 -3.63 -15.66 -14.42
N VAL A 69 -4.00 -15.68 -15.70
CA VAL A 69 -4.21 -14.45 -16.45
C VAL A 69 -5.42 -13.68 -15.89
N ALA A 70 -5.46 -12.37 -16.11
CA ALA A 70 -6.68 -11.59 -15.90
C ALA A 70 -7.86 -12.30 -16.62
N PRO A 71 -9.09 -12.29 -16.05
CA PRO A 71 -9.56 -11.42 -14.97
C PRO A 71 -9.54 -12.10 -13.58
N VAL A 72 -9.13 -13.37 -13.53
CA VAL A 72 -9.17 -14.20 -12.31
C VAL A 72 -7.89 -14.01 -11.48
N GLY A 73 -6.75 -13.79 -12.15
CA GLY A 73 -5.47 -13.60 -11.46
C GLY A 73 -5.16 -12.15 -11.09
N ILE A 74 -4.44 -11.99 -9.98
CA ILE A 74 -3.87 -10.71 -9.55
C ILE A 74 -2.62 -10.43 -10.37
N VAL A 75 -2.46 -9.17 -10.76
CA VAL A 75 -1.32 -8.70 -11.55
C VAL A 75 -0.65 -7.52 -10.83
N TYR A 76 0.67 -7.57 -10.76
CA TYR A 76 1.48 -6.38 -10.52
C TYR A 76 1.90 -5.77 -11.84
N GLU A 77 1.68 -4.47 -11.98
CA GLU A 77 2.03 -3.69 -13.16
C GLU A 77 2.82 -2.49 -12.69
N VAL A 78 4.12 -2.49 -12.99
CA VAL A 78 5.04 -1.45 -12.53
C VAL A 78 5.51 -0.63 -13.72
N ASP A 79 5.04 0.60 -13.81
CA ASP A 79 5.55 1.59 -14.75
C ASP A 79 6.73 2.39 -14.15
N LEU A 80 7.30 3.32 -14.92
CA LEU A 80 8.45 4.10 -14.48
C LEU A 80 8.13 4.98 -13.25
N LEU A 81 6.93 5.53 -13.17
CA LEU A 81 6.51 6.37 -12.05
C LEU A 81 6.37 5.54 -10.78
N SER A 82 5.66 4.40 -10.86
CA SER A 82 5.52 3.43 -9.78
C SER A 82 6.88 2.96 -9.27
N ALA A 83 7.80 2.65 -10.18
CA ALA A 83 9.12 2.14 -9.82
C ALA A 83 9.98 3.18 -9.09
N VAL A 84 9.95 4.44 -9.53
CA VAL A 84 10.67 5.54 -8.88
C VAL A 84 10.10 5.80 -7.49
N ILE A 85 8.77 5.94 -7.35
CA ILE A 85 8.13 6.19 -6.05
C ILE A 85 8.38 5.02 -5.09
N ALA A 86 8.35 3.78 -5.58
CA ALA A 86 8.65 2.60 -4.76
C ALA A 86 10.11 2.53 -4.33
N SER A 87 11.04 2.96 -5.18
CA SER A 87 12.47 3.03 -4.82
C SER A 87 12.71 4.07 -3.73
N VAL A 88 12.11 5.25 -3.86
CA VAL A 88 12.16 6.30 -2.83
C VAL A 88 11.51 5.84 -1.54
N THR A 89 10.37 5.15 -1.63
CA THR A 89 9.65 4.60 -0.47
C THR A 89 10.51 3.58 0.28
N ALA A 90 11.07 2.60 -0.42
CA ALA A 90 11.95 1.59 0.18
C ALA A 90 13.22 2.23 0.79
N PHE A 91 13.77 3.28 0.15
CA PHE A 91 14.91 4.00 0.68
C PHE A 91 14.57 4.73 1.99
N LEU A 92 13.44 5.45 2.02
CA LEU A 92 12.99 6.13 3.24
C LEU A 92 12.66 5.14 4.35
N MET A 93 12.02 4.02 4.04
CA MET A 93 11.77 2.95 5.02
C MET A 93 13.08 2.40 5.60
N PHE A 94 14.10 2.16 4.77
CA PHE A 94 15.41 1.74 5.25
C PHE A 94 16.07 2.76 6.20
N ILE A 95 16.09 4.04 5.83
CA ILE A 95 16.66 5.10 6.68
C ILE A 95 15.88 5.23 8.00
N ILE A 96 14.55 5.12 7.94
CA ILE A 96 13.70 5.17 9.14
C ILE A 96 13.96 3.94 10.03
N ALA A 97 14.17 2.75 9.47
CA ALA A 97 14.53 1.56 10.24
C ALA A 97 15.85 1.72 11.00
N LEU A 98 16.87 2.33 10.37
CA LEU A 98 18.14 2.68 11.02
C LEU A 98 17.93 3.67 12.17
N TYR A 99 17.12 4.71 11.95
CA TYR A 99 16.83 5.72 12.95
C TYR A 99 16.05 5.14 14.15
N SER A 100 15.08 4.26 13.87
CA SER A 100 14.26 3.58 14.89
C SER A 100 15.08 2.75 15.86
N TYR A 101 16.21 2.17 15.43
CA TYR A 101 17.10 1.42 16.31
C TYR A 101 17.61 2.26 17.49
N HIS A 102 18.06 3.49 17.23
CA HIS A 102 18.53 4.38 18.28
C HIS A 102 17.38 5.00 19.07
N TYR A 103 16.30 5.39 18.37
CA TYR A 103 15.16 6.07 18.98
C TYR A 103 14.45 5.20 20.02
N LEU A 104 14.21 3.92 19.70
CA LEU A 104 13.47 2.99 20.56
C LEU A 104 14.34 2.25 21.58
N LYS A 105 15.58 2.70 21.81
CA LYS A 105 16.55 2.02 22.68
C LYS A 105 16.05 1.76 24.11
N HIS A 106 15.15 2.60 24.61
CA HIS A 106 14.59 2.54 25.97
C HIS A 106 13.13 2.04 26.01
N GLU A 107 12.54 1.75 24.85
CA GLU A 107 11.14 1.34 24.74
C GLU A 107 10.97 -0.19 24.81
N GLY A 108 9.77 -0.63 25.19
CA GLY A 108 9.37 -2.05 25.19
C GLY A 108 8.55 -2.42 23.95
N GLY A 109 8.36 -3.72 23.70
CA GLY A 109 7.50 -4.21 22.61
C GLY A 109 8.04 -3.94 21.20
N ILE A 110 9.37 -3.83 21.06
CA ILE A 110 10.06 -3.54 19.80
C ILE A 110 9.79 -4.61 18.72
N GLU A 111 9.50 -5.84 19.11
CA GLU A 111 9.16 -6.93 18.19
C GLU A 111 7.86 -6.63 17.45
N TRP A 112 6.86 -6.08 18.14
CA TRP A 112 5.59 -5.68 17.52
C TRP A 112 5.74 -4.44 16.67
N TYR A 113 6.58 -3.50 17.13
CA TYR A 113 6.96 -2.34 16.32
C TYR A 113 7.54 -2.75 14.96
N TYR A 114 8.58 -3.58 14.95
CA TYR A 114 9.23 -3.98 13.70
C TYR A 114 8.38 -4.93 12.86
N THR A 115 7.50 -5.74 13.47
CA THR A 115 6.51 -6.55 12.75
C THR A 115 5.55 -5.65 11.96
N LEU A 116 4.96 -4.65 12.62
CA LEU A 116 4.04 -3.72 11.98
C LEU A 116 4.78 -2.81 10.99
N PHE A 117 6.02 -2.41 11.29
CA PHE A 117 6.86 -1.62 10.38
C PHE A 117 7.10 -2.34 9.06
N MET A 118 7.38 -3.65 9.11
CA MET A 118 7.54 -4.49 7.93
C MET A 118 6.22 -4.70 7.17
N GLY A 119 5.12 -4.90 7.89
CA GLY A 119 3.79 -4.94 7.28
C GLY A 119 3.44 -3.62 6.58
N LEU A 120 3.83 -2.49 7.17
CA LEU A 120 3.65 -1.16 6.59
C LEU A 120 4.49 -1.00 5.30
N GLU A 121 5.77 -1.41 5.32
CA GLU A 121 6.62 -1.41 4.12
C GLU A 121 6.01 -2.26 2.99
N ALA A 122 5.56 -3.47 3.31
CA ALA A 122 4.89 -4.35 2.36
C ALA A 122 3.64 -3.72 1.75
N GLY A 123 2.76 -3.14 2.58
CA GLY A 123 1.56 -2.47 2.12
C GLY A 123 1.86 -1.29 1.20
N LEU A 124 2.82 -0.43 1.58
CA LEU A 124 3.21 0.73 0.78
C LEU A 124 3.73 0.32 -0.61
N ILE A 125 4.64 -0.65 -0.69
CA ILE A 125 5.14 -1.14 -1.98
C ILE A 125 4.04 -1.86 -2.76
N GLY A 126 3.19 -2.63 -2.09
CA GLY A 126 2.07 -3.34 -2.71
C GLY A 126 1.07 -2.40 -3.38
N VAL A 127 0.76 -1.25 -2.77
CA VAL A 127 -0.08 -0.22 -3.38
C VAL A 127 0.57 0.36 -4.64
N LEU A 128 1.89 0.58 -4.60
CA LEU A 128 2.61 1.15 -5.73
C LEU A 128 2.69 0.19 -6.92
N TYR A 129 2.76 -1.12 -6.68
CA TYR A 129 2.97 -2.13 -7.72
C TYR A 129 1.68 -2.76 -8.28
N THR A 130 0.54 -2.61 -7.60
CA THR A 130 -0.69 -3.29 -8.02
C THR A 130 -1.28 -2.74 -9.32
N GLY A 131 -1.63 -3.65 -10.24
CA GLY A 131 -2.40 -3.36 -11.46
C GLY A 131 -3.88 -3.76 -11.33
N ASP A 132 -4.33 -4.14 -10.13
CA ASP A 132 -5.67 -4.63 -9.84
C ASP A 132 -6.33 -3.77 -8.76
N ALA A 133 -7.59 -3.37 -8.99
CA ALA A 133 -8.35 -2.46 -8.14
C ALA A 133 -8.74 -3.09 -6.79
N PHE A 134 -9.01 -4.39 -6.75
CA PHE A 134 -9.29 -5.06 -5.49
C PHE A 134 -8.02 -5.28 -4.69
N ASN A 135 -6.93 -5.66 -5.35
CA ASN A 135 -5.66 -5.81 -4.66
C ASN A 135 -5.08 -4.46 -4.18
N LEU A 136 -5.42 -3.35 -4.84
CA LEU A 136 -5.18 -2.00 -4.30
C LEU A 136 -5.89 -1.79 -2.96
N PHE A 137 -7.16 -2.21 -2.82
CA PHE A 137 -7.87 -2.18 -1.55
C PHE A 137 -7.14 -3.02 -0.48
N VAL A 138 -6.74 -4.24 -0.81
CA VAL A 138 -6.03 -5.14 0.11
C VAL A 138 -4.72 -4.50 0.60
N MET A 139 -3.91 -3.94 -0.29
CA MET A 139 -2.61 -3.35 0.08
C MET A 139 -2.77 -2.03 0.86
N ILE A 140 -3.82 -1.24 0.57
CA ILE A 140 -4.19 -0.09 1.39
C ILE A 140 -4.57 -0.55 2.80
N GLU A 141 -5.32 -1.64 2.96
CA GLU A 141 -5.69 -2.19 4.27
C GLU A 141 -4.47 -2.71 5.05
N VAL A 142 -3.55 -3.41 4.40
CA VAL A 142 -2.28 -3.83 5.02
C VAL A 142 -1.51 -2.61 5.54
N THR A 143 -1.41 -1.56 4.72
CA THR A 143 -0.78 -0.27 5.11
C THR A 143 -1.51 0.37 6.29
N SER A 144 -2.84 0.44 6.22
CA SER A 144 -3.73 1.05 7.21
C SER A 144 -3.61 0.39 8.58
N ILE A 145 -3.82 -0.92 8.66
CA ILE A 145 -3.83 -1.67 9.92
C ILE A 145 -2.45 -1.59 10.60
N ALA A 146 -1.38 -1.71 9.81
CA ALA A 146 -0.02 -1.54 10.31
C ALA A 146 0.20 -0.12 10.88
N ALA A 147 -0.20 0.92 10.14
CA ALA A 147 -0.08 2.30 10.59
C ALA A 147 -0.91 2.58 11.85
N TYR A 148 -2.14 2.07 11.96
CA TYR A 148 -2.98 2.24 13.15
C TYR A 148 -2.30 1.65 14.39
N GLY A 149 -1.78 0.42 14.28
CA GLY A 149 -1.05 -0.23 15.37
C GLY A 149 0.22 0.53 15.77
N LEU A 150 0.93 1.11 14.80
CA LEU A 150 2.14 1.91 15.04
C LEU A 150 1.85 3.27 15.68
N VAL A 151 0.71 3.90 15.37
CA VAL A 151 0.25 5.10 16.10
C VAL A 151 -0.07 4.77 17.56
N MET A 152 -0.61 3.58 17.82
CA MET A 152 -0.93 3.07 19.16
C MET A 152 0.25 2.38 19.87
N PHE A 153 1.49 2.64 19.44
CA PHE A 153 2.68 1.99 20.02
C PHE A 153 2.79 2.23 21.54
N TYR A 154 2.54 3.46 22.00
CA TYR A 154 2.59 3.83 23.41
C TYR A 154 1.31 3.44 24.15
N ARG A 155 1.13 2.16 24.44
CA ARG A 155 -0.09 1.61 25.07
C ARG A 155 -0.45 2.21 26.43
N SER A 156 0.52 2.75 27.17
CA SER A 156 0.30 3.42 28.47
C SER A 156 -0.19 4.86 28.33
N ARG A 157 -0.15 5.43 27.12
CA ARG A 157 -0.54 6.80 26.79
C ARG A 157 -1.94 6.80 26.19
N GLY A 158 -2.93 7.24 26.97
CA GLY A 158 -4.33 7.27 26.54
C GLY A 158 -4.57 8.11 25.28
N ASP A 159 -3.79 9.18 25.11
CA ASP A 159 -3.76 10.00 23.89
C ASP A 159 -3.30 9.21 22.65
N SER A 160 -2.27 8.37 22.77
CA SER A 160 -1.79 7.47 21.69
C SER A 160 -2.86 6.45 21.27
N VAL A 161 -3.53 5.83 22.25
CA VAL A 161 -4.61 4.86 21.98
C VAL A 161 -5.81 5.53 21.31
N VAL A 162 -6.27 6.68 21.83
CA VAL A 162 -7.42 7.40 21.28
C VAL A 162 -7.14 7.92 19.87
N ALA A 163 -5.97 8.51 19.64
CA ALA A 163 -5.57 9.01 18.31
C ALA A 163 -5.52 7.87 17.28
N GLY A 164 -4.91 6.74 17.64
CA GLY A 164 -4.84 5.58 16.75
C GLY A 164 -6.21 4.94 16.48
N LEU A 165 -7.11 4.90 17.48
CA LEU A 165 -8.48 4.40 17.28
C LEU A 165 -9.30 5.32 16.37
N LYS A 166 -9.23 6.64 16.57
CA LYS A 166 -9.87 7.62 15.67
C LYS A 166 -9.34 7.47 14.24
N TYR A 167 -8.02 7.34 14.09
CA TYR A 167 -7.41 7.10 12.79
C TYR A 167 -7.93 5.79 12.16
N ALA A 168 -8.02 4.71 12.94
CA ALA A 168 -8.55 3.42 12.48
C ALA A 168 -10.01 3.52 12.02
N ILE A 169 -10.89 4.17 12.78
CA ILE A 169 -12.31 4.30 12.44
C ILE A 169 -12.50 5.11 11.15
N ILE A 170 -11.84 6.27 11.05
CA ILE A 170 -11.93 7.14 9.88
C ILE A 170 -11.38 6.43 8.65
N GLY A 171 -10.20 5.82 8.78
CA GLY A 171 -9.55 5.13 7.67
C GLY A 171 -10.30 3.87 7.23
N ALA A 172 -10.82 3.05 8.16
CA ALA A 172 -11.66 1.89 7.84
C ALA A 172 -12.97 2.30 7.16
N THR A 173 -13.55 3.44 7.54
CA THR A 173 -14.73 3.99 6.86
C THR A 173 -14.39 4.36 5.41
N ALA A 174 -13.26 5.05 5.21
CA ALA A 174 -12.80 5.42 3.88
C ALA A 174 -12.53 4.20 2.99
N THR A 175 -11.83 3.19 3.49
CA THR A 175 -11.50 1.99 2.72
C THR A 175 -12.71 1.10 2.49
N THR A 176 -13.70 1.10 3.39
CA THR A 176 -15.01 0.44 3.15
C THR A 176 -15.77 1.14 2.02
N VAL A 177 -15.74 2.46 1.96
CA VAL A 177 -16.33 3.22 0.83
C VAL A 177 -15.58 2.94 -0.48
N TYR A 178 -14.25 2.81 -0.44
CA TYR A 178 -13.48 2.36 -1.60
C TYR A 178 -13.85 0.93 -2.02
N PHE A 179 -14.00 0.01 -1.07
CA PHE A 179 -14.43 -1.35 -1.36
C PHE A 179 -15.80 -1.38 -2.05
N LEU A 180 -16.75 -0.52 -1.61
CA LEU A 180 -18.04 -0.36 -2.29
C LEU A 180 -17.85 0.11 -3.75
N ALA A 181 -16.92 1.03 -4.01
CA ALA A 181 -16.57 1.44 -5.38
C ALA A 181 -16.07 0.26 -6.23
N VAL A 182 -15.20 -0.58 -5.66
CA VAL A 182 -14.68 -1.80 -6.32
C VAL A 182 -15.82 -2.79 -6.61
N VAL A 183 -16.78 -2.96 -5.70
CA VAL A 183 -17.96 -3.80 -5.92
C VAL A 183 -18.82 -3.28 -7.07
N PHE A 184 -19.06 -1.96 -7.16
CA PHE A 184 -19.78 -1.36 -8.29
C PHE A 184 -19.04 -1.55 -9.61
N ILE A 185 -17.71 -1.42 -9.63
CA ILE A 185 -16.90 -1.71 -10.82
C ILE A 185 -17.09 -3.17 -11.23
N TYR A 186 -16.85 -4.11 -10.32
CA TYR A 186 -16.98 -5.53 -10.65
C TYR A 186 -18.39 -5.89 -11.15
N ALA A 187 -19.44 -5.37 -10.51
CA ALA A 187 -20.82 -5.61 -10.92
C ALA A 187 -21.16 -5.07 -12.32
N THR A 188 -20.36 -4.15 -12.86
CA THR A 188 -20.63 -3.48 -14.14
C THR A 188 -19.71 -3.93 -15.27
N VAL A 189 -18.43 -4.18 -14.99
CA VAL A 189 -17.45 -4.64 -15.99
C VAL A 189 -17.09 -6.13 -15.86
N GLY A 190 -17.39 -6.78 -14.75
CA GLY A 190 -17.05 -8.19 -14.52
C GLY A 190 -15.54 -8.48 -14.33
N THR A 191 -14.72 -7.46 -14.14
CA THR A 191 -13.26 -7.55 -14.02
C THR A 191 -12.73 -6.51 -13.04
N LEU A 192 -11.60 -6.80 -12.39
CA LEU A 192 -10.94 -5.90 -11.42
C LEU A 192 -9.53 -5.48 -11.85
N ASN A 193 -9.06 -6.03 -12.97
CA ASN A 193 -7.81 -5.63 -13.59
C ASN A 193 -7.96 -4.23 -14.20
N MET A 194 -7.12 -3.28 -13.79
CA MET A 194 -7.28 -1.87 -14.18
C MET A 194 -7.14 -1.65 -15.69
N ALA A 195 -6.29 -2.42 -16.38
CA ALA A 195 -6.13 -2.33 -17.83
C ALA A 195 -7.36 -2.86 -18.59
N ASP A 196 -7.94 -3.97 -18.13
CA ASP A 196 -9.18 -4.53 -18.69
C ASP A 196 -10.37 -3.58 -18.46
N ILE A 197 -10.48 -3.01 -17.25
CA ILE A 197 -11.47 -1.97 -16.94
C ILE A 197 -11.33 -0.81 -17.94
N ALA A 198 -10.12 -0.27 -18.12
CA ALA A 198 -9.84 0.85 -19.01
C ALA A 198 -10.19 0.54 -20.48
N ALA A 199 -9.84 -0.66 -20.97
CA ALA A 199 -10.15 -1.08 -22.33
C ALA A 199 -11.67 -1.12 -22.57
N LYS A 200 -12.42 -1.68 -21.63
CA LYS A 200 -13.89 -1.73 -21.68
C LYS A 200 -14.54 -0.36 -21.63
N LEU A 201 -14.01 0.55 -20.80
CA LEU A 201 -14.46 1.95 -20.74
C LEU A 201 -14.38 2.65 -22.11
N HIS A 202 -13.39 2.29 -22.92
CA HIS A 202 -13.16 2.90 -24.22
C HIS A 202 -13.69 2.09 -25.40
N GLY A 203 -14.47 1.03 -25.16
CA GLY A 203 -15.01 0.17 -26.21
C GLY A 203 -13.94 -0.59 -27.00
N ILE A 204 -12.74 -0.76 -26.41
CA ILE A 204 -11.65 -1.52 -27.02
C ILE A 204 -11.85 -2.99 -26.64
N PRO A 205 -11.85 -3.92 -27.61
CA PRO A 205 -11.91 -5.35 -27.31
C PRO A 205 -10.72 -5.74 -26.44
N PHE A 206 -11.00 -6.27 -25.24
CA PHE A 206 -10.00 -6.88 -24.37
C PHE A 206 -10.35 -8.35 -24.18
N ALA A 207 -9.34 -9.21 -24.27
CA ALA A 207 -9.45 -10.65 -24.56
C ALA A 207 -10.16 -11.52 -23.49
N VAL A 208 -10.84 -10.92 -22.52
CA VAL A 208 -10.91 -11.50 -21.18
C VAL A 208 -12.33 -11.56 -20.59
N SER A 209 -13.28 -10.68 -20.96
CA SER A 209 -14.68 -10.85 -20.55
C SER A 209 -15.70 -10.09 -21.43
N GLU A 210 -16.73 -10.79 -21.91
CA GLU A 210 -17.75 -10.29 -22.86
C GLU A 210 -18.92 -9.54 -22.22
N VAL A 211 -18.93 -9.37 -20.88
CA VAL A 211 -20.11 -8.88 -20.17
C VAL A 211 -20.20 -7.36 -20.24
N TYR A 212 -21.19 -6.86 -20.97
CA TYR A 212 -21.62 -5.47 -21.02
C TYR A 212 -22.98 -5.34 -20.31
N TYR A 213 -23.04 -4.58 -19.21
CA TYR A 213 -24.32 -4.17 -18.60
C TYR A 213 -24.75 -2.78 -19.09
N HIS A 214 -26.05 -2.58 -19.26
CA HIS A 214 -26.65 -1.26 -19.52
C HIS A 214 -26.40 -0.29 -18.34
N ASN A 215 -26.27 1.02 -18.59
CA ASN A 215 -25.92 2.10 -17.62
C ASN A 215 -24.47 2.16 -17.11
N PHE A 216 -23.52 1.75 -17.95
CA PHE A 216 -22.09 1.80 -17.69
C PHE A 216 -21.54 3.13 -17.14
N ALA A 217 -21.97 4.26 -17.70
CA ALA A 217 -21.47 5.59 -17.32
C ALA A 217 -21.88 6.01 -15.90
N MET A 218 -23.09 5.65 -15.46
CA MET A 218 -23.58 6.02 -14.12
C MET A 218 -22.85 5.24 -13.04
N ALA A 219 -22.67 3.93 -13.22
CA ALA A 219 -22.06 3.10 -12.21
C ALA A 219 -20.54 3.32 -12.09
N THR A 220 -19.84 3.54 -13.22
CA THR A 220 -18.42 3.93 -13.21
C THR A 220 -18.21 5.34 -12.64
N GLY A 221 -19.14 6.27 -12.89
CA GLY A 221 -19.15 7.60 -12.27
C GLY A 221 -19.32 7.54 -10.75
N ILE A 222 -20.25 6.72 -10.24
CA ILE A 222 -20.42 6.49 -8.79
C ILE A 222 -19.15 5.89 -8.20
N ALA A 223 -18.58 4.86 -8.83
CA ALA A 223 -17.34 4.24 -8.36
C ALA A 223 -16.19 5.26 -8.30
N LEU A 224 -16.06 6.13 -9.30
CA LEU A 224 -15.05 7.18 -9.31
C LEU A 224 -15.23 8.16 -8.15
N ILE A 225 -16.46 8.60 -7.86
CA ILE A 225 -16.75 9.51 -6.74
C ILE A 225 -16.38 8.87 -5.41
N LEU A 226 -16.82 7.62 -5.18
CA LEU A 226 -16.56 6.90 -3.94
C LEU A 226 -15.06 6.63 -3.74
N ALA A 227 -14.36 6.16 -4.79
CA ALA A 227 -12.92 5.95 -4.75
C ALA A 227 -12.15 7.25 -4.52
N THR A 228 -12.53 8.33 -5.21
CA THR A 228 -11.92 9.65 -5.04
C THR A 228 -12.04 10.11 -3.60
N TRP A 229 -13.24 10.07 -3.02
CA TRP A 229 -13.43 10.48 -1.62
C TRP A 229 -12.55 9.66 -0.66
N ALA A 230 -12.52 8.33 -0.83
CA ALA A 230 -11.69 7.47 0.00
C ALA A 230 -10.19 7.80 -0.11
N PHE A 231 -9.68 8.05 -1.32
CA PHE A 231 -8.29 8.45 -1.53
C PHE A 231 -7.98 9.84 -0.98
N LEU A 232 -8.92 10.79 -1.04
CA LEU A 232 -8.78 12.11 -0.41
C LEU A 232 -8.70 12.01 1.12
N VAL A 233 -9.47 11.11 1.75
CA VAL A 233 -9.34 10.81 3.19
C VAL A 233 -7.97 10.23 3.50
N LYS A 234 -7.51 9.26 2.71
CA LYS A 234 -6.18 8.64 2.88
C LYS A 234 -5.03 9.63 2.68
N ALA A 235 -5.19 10.59 1.77
CA ALA A 235 -4.24 11.65 1.50
C ALA A 235 -4.33 12.84 2.48
N ALA A 236 -5.28 12.82 3.42
CA ALA A 236 -5.55 13.93 4.35
C ALA A 236 -5.79 15.28 3.63
N ILE A 237 -6.47 15.26 2.49
CA ILE A 237 -6.82 16.48 1.73
C ILE A 237 -8.07 17.12 2.35
N PHE A 238 -8.08 18.45 2.49
CA PHE A 238 -9.22 19.21 3.00
C PHE A 238 -10.54 18.81 2.31
N PRO A 239 -11.62 18.53 3.06
CA PRO A 239 -11.76 18.68 4.52
C PRO A 239 -11.29 17.47 5.34
N ASN A 240 -10.86 16.36 4.75
CA ASN A 240 -10.67 15.05 5.40
C ASN A 240 -9.37 14.88 6.24
N HIS A 241 -8.73 15.97 6.65
CA HIS A 241 -7.39 15.96 7.26
C HIS A 241 -7.38 15.67 8.77
N PHE A 242 -8.53 15.58 9.42
CA PHE A 242 -8.66 15.61 10.89
C PHE A 242 -7.92 14.48 11.64
N TRP A 243 -7.74 13.31 11.02
CA TRP A 243 -7.01 12.21 11.66
C TRP A 243 -5.50 12.49 11.77
N LEU A 244 -4.95 13.31 10.87
CA LEU A 244 -3.52 13.51 10.72
C LEU A 244 -2.91 14.38 11.85
N PRO A 245 -3.48 15.53 12.25
CA PRO A 245 -2.99 16.33 13.38
C PRO A 245 -3.00 15.62 14.73
N GLU A 246 -3.91 14.65 14.93
CA GLU A 246 -3.95 13.86 16.16
C GLU A 246 -2.98 12.68 16.13
N ALA A 247 -2.79 12.02 14.97
CA ALA A 247 -1.93 10.85 14.86
C ALA A 247 -0.43 11.19 15.04
N HIS A 248 0.03 12.30 14.47
CA HIS A 248 1.46 12.70 14.50
C HIS A 248 2.07 12.91 15.90
N PRO A 249 1.46 13.70 16.81
CA PRO A 249 2.02 13.91 18.14
C PRO A 249 1.91 12.65 19.04
N ALA A 250 1.06 11.70 18.67
CA ALA A 250 0.77 10.51 19.47
C ALA A 250 1.66 9.31 19.09
N ALA A 251 2.17 9.26 17.86
CA ALA A 251 3.04 8.20 17.35
C ALA A 251 4.53 8.45 17.69
N PRO A 252 5.38 7.40 17.71
CA PRO A 252 6.84 7.56 17.74
C PRO A 252 7.33 8.42 16.58
N THR A 253 8.35 9.26 16.80
CA THR A 253 8.92 10.15 15.75
C THR A 253 9.24 9.43 14.43
N PRO A 254 9.85 8.21 14.41
CA PRO A 254 10.10 7.50 13.17
C PRO A 254 8.81 7.16 12.40
N ILE A 255 7.71 6.87 13.10
CA ILE A 255 6.41 6.55 12.48
C ILE A 255 5.74 7.82 11.96
N SER A 256 5.85 8.93 12.69
CA SER A 256 5.38 10.23 12.18
C SER A 256 6.06 10.62 10.86
N ALA A 257 7.35 10.29 10.69
CA ALA A 257 8.04 10.47 9.41
C ALA A 257 7.45 9.60 8.28
N VAL A 258 7.09 8.34 8.55
CA VAL A 258 6.42 7.46 7.56
C VAL A 258 5.03 8.00 7.22
N LEU A 259 4.25 8.42 8.22
CA LEU A 259 2.90 8.96 8.02
C LEU A 259 2.92 10.19 7.11
N SER A 260 3.81 11.15 7.36
CA SER A 260 3.92 12.39 6.57
C SER A 260 4.58 12.17 5.20
N GLY A 261 5.65 11.36 5.16
CA GLY A 261 6.48 11.23 3.97
C GLY A 261 5.98 10.19 2.97
N LEU A 262 5.22 9.19 3.42
CA LEU A 262 4.89 8.01 2.63
C LEU A 262 3.38 7.72 2.59
N VAL A 263 2.71 7.62 3.75
CA VAL A 263 1.31 7.15 3.81
C VAL A 263 0.34 8.11 3.13
N VAL A 264 0.47 9.42 3.35
CA VAL A 264 -0.37 10.41 2.65
C VAL A 264 -0.10 10.44 1.14
N ASN A 265 1.16 10.24 0.74
CA ASN A 265 1.56 10.19 -0.67
C ASN A 265 0.98 8.97 -1.39
N VAL A 266 0.78 7.85 -0.69
CA VAL A 266 0.06 6.69 -1.23
C VAL A 266 -1.40 7.02 -1.54
N GLY A 267 -2.07 7.86 -0.75
CA GLY A 267 -3.43 8.32 -1.05
C GLY A 267 -3.49 9.13 -2.36
N VAL A 268 -2.55 10.08 -2.53
CA VAL A 268 -2.42 10.88 -3.76
C VAL A 268 -2.06 10.00 -4.96
N TYR A 269 -1.10 9.09 -4.80
CA TYR A 269 -0.71 8.15 -5.85
C TYR A 269 -1.87 7.26 -6.27
N SER A 270 -2.64 6.72 -5.32
CA SER A 270 -3.79 5.86 -5.61
C SER A 270 -4.84 6.61 -6.42
N LEU A 271 -5.12 7.88 -6.06
CA LEU A 271 -6.01 8.74 -6.84
C LEU A 271 -5.51 8.95 -8.27
N LEU A 272 -4.23 9.31 -8.43
CA LEU A 272 -3.61 9.51 -9.74
C LEU A 272 -3.62 8.24 -10.59
N ARG A 273 -3.16 7.12 -10.03
CA ARG A 273 -3.10 5.82 -10.71
C ARG A 273 -4.49 5.37 -11.13
N PHE A 274 -5.47 5.45 -10.24
CA PHE A 274 -6.85 5.02 -10.51
C PHE A 274 -7.49 5.88 -11.60
N TYR A 275 -7.35 7.21 -11.53
CA TYR A 275 -7.91 8.10 -12.53
C TYR A 275 -7.22 7.97 -13.89
N VAL A 276 -5.87 8.01 -13.92
CA VAL A 276 -5.08 8.00 -15.16
C VAL A 276 -5.14 6.65 -15.87
N THR A 277 -5.16 5.54 -15.13
CA THR A 277 -5.18 4.21 -15.75
C THR A 277 -6.57 3.85 -16.24
N ILE A 278 -7.62 4.11 -15.45
CA ILE A 278 -8.97 3.62 -15.73
C ILE A 278 -9.80 4.60 -16.56
N PHE A 279 -9.73 5.91 -16.26
CA PHE A 279 -10.69 6.90 -16.77
C PHE A 279 -10.12 7.88 -17.80
N ARG A 280 -8.81 7.85 -18.04
CA ARG A 280 -8.20 8.71 -19.06
C ARG A 280 -8.50 8.17 -20.45
N ALA A 281 -9.11 9.00 -21.31
CA ALA A 281 -9.31 8.66 -22.71
C ALA A 281 -7.97 8.26 -23.40
N PRO A 282 -7.96 7.23 -24.26
CA PRO A 282 -6.77 6.92 -25.05
C PRO A 282 -6.48 8.11 -25.97
N LEU A 283 -5.20 8.49 -26.07
CA LEU A 283 -4.74 9.46 -27.07
C LEU A 283 -4.83 8.86 -28.48
#